data_AF-A0A3D3X6L0-F1
#
_entry.id   AF-A0A3D3X6L0-F1
#
_cell.length_a   1.000
_cell.length_b   1.000
_cell.length_c   1.000
_cell.angle_alpha   90.00
_cell.angle_beta   90.00
_cell.angle_gamma   90.00
#
_symmetry.space_group_name_H-M   'P 1'
#
loop_
_entity.id
_entity.type
_entity.pdbx_description
1 polymer ?
#
loop_
_entity_poly.entity_id
_entity_poly.type
_entity_poly.pdbx_seq_one_letter_code
_entity_poly.pdbx_strand_id
1 'polypeptide(L)'
;MDESLNVLGETLKECGRDPITGFYRNGCCDTGTEDHGLHTVCARMTSDFLEFSKSRGNDLSTSRPEFGFDGLKPGDRWCLCAARWQEAFESGMAPDVFLESTHQVTLKIIELGNLQKHAVDVN
;
A
#
# COMPACT_ATOMS: atom_id res chain seq x y z
N MET A 1 -3.83 17.59 -0.73
CA MET A 1 -2.90 16.64 -1.37
C MET A 1 -1.50 17.16 -1.14
N ASP A 2 -0.68 16.32 -0.53
CA ASP A 2 0.73 16.63 -0.26
C ASP A 2 1.57 16.51 -1.54
N GLU A 3 2.86 16.85 -1.45
CA GLU A 3 3.77 16.69 -2.59
C GLU A 3 3.99 15.21 -2.93
N SER A 4 3.62 14.83 -4.14
CA SER A 4 3.67 13.46 -4.69
C SER A 4 5.12 13.02 -4.99
N LEU A 5 5.92 12.83 -3.94
CA LEU A 5 7.23 12.22 -4.01
C LEU A 5 7.23 10.82 -3.42
N ASN A 6 8.04 9.94 -3.99
CA ASN A 6 8.25 8.60 -3.48
C ASN A 6 9.29 8.58 -2.35
N VAL A 7 9.45 7.42 -1.68
CA VAL A 7 10.40 7.25 -0.56
C VAL A 7 11.88 7.38 -0.95
N LEU A 8 12.19 7.49 -2.25
CA LEU A 8 13.53 7.75 -2.78
C LEU A 8 13.77 9.25 -3.07
N GLY A 9 12.75 10.10 -2.87
CA GLY A 9 12.81 11.53 -3.14
C GLY A 9 12.55 11.92 -4.60
N GLU A 10 12.03 11.00 -5.41
CA GLU A 10 11.70 11.24 -6.83
C GLU A 10 10.19 11.38 -7.02
N THR A 11 9.73 11.73 -8.23
CA THR A 11 8.30 11.80 -8.55
C THR A 11 7.62 10.45 -8.31
N LEU A 12 6.48 10.48 -7.60
CA LEU A 12 5.69 9.30 -7.30
C LEU A 12 5.14 8.65 -8.58
N LYS A 13 5.43 7.36 -8.76
CA LYS A 13 4.89 6.56 -9.88
C LYS A 13 3.53 5.98 -9.54
N GLU A 14 2.77 5.68 -10.58
CA GLU A 14 1.48 4.99 -10.47
C GLU A 14 1.62 3.61 -9.81
N CYS A 15 0.70 3.30 -8.89
CA CYS A 15 0.62 2.01 -8.22
C CYS A 15 -0.27 1.02 -8.99
N GLY A 16 -1.50 1.41 -9.38
CA GLY A 16 -2.38 0.52 -10.13
C GLY A 16 -3.72 1.13 -10.55
N ARG A 17 -4.21 0.74 -11.73
CA ARG A 17 -5.52 1.16 -12.29
C ARG A 17 -6.54 0.04 -12.46
N ASP A 18 -6.13 -1.21 -12.36
CA ASP A 18 -7.01 -2.37 -12.45
C ASP A 18 -6.58 -3.42 -11.41
N PRO A 19 -7.16 -3.39 -10.20
CA PRO A 19 -8.17 -2.44 -9.73
C PRO A 19 -7.60 -1.03 -9.48
N ILE A 20 -8.44 0.01 -9.60
CA ILE A 20 -8.00 1.39 -9.34
C ILE A 20 -7.76 1.61 -7.85
N THR A 21 -6.53 1.99 -7.49
CA THR A 21 -6.12 2.14 -6.10
C THR A 21 -5.92 3.61 -5.69
N GLY A 22 -5.38 3.82 -4.49
CA GLY A 22 -5.15 5.13 -3.88
C GLY A 22 -6.37 5.62 -3.11
N PHE A 23 -6.13 6.39 -2.05
CA PHE A 23 -7.19 7.01 -1.26
C PHE A 23 -8.10 7.89 -2.14
N TYR A 24 -7.49 8.67 -3.04
CA TYR A 24 -8.20 9.52 -4.01
C TYR A 24 -8.71 8.79 -5.25
N ARG A 25 -8.51 7.47 -5.36
CA ARG A 25 -8.85 6.66 -6.55
C ARG A 25 -8.26 7.23 -7.84
N ASN A 26 -7.03 7.73 -7.79
CA ASN A 26 -6.28 8.25 -8.94
C ASN A 26 -5.21 7.27 -9.48
N GLY A 27 -5.11 6.08 -8.86
CA GLY A 27 -4.12 5.04 -9.19
C GLY A 27 -2.75 5.22 -8.53
N CYS A 28 -2.54 6.31 -7.78
CA CYS A 28 -1.30 6.60 -7.06
C CYS A 28 -1.54 6.54 -5.54
N CYS A 29 -0.47 6.28 -4.77
CA CYS A 29 -0.54 6.30 -3.31
C CYS A 29 -0.38 7.72 -2.73
N ASP A 30 -1.01 8.69 -3.39
CA ASP A 30 -1.09 10.07 -2.94
C ASP A 30 -1.91 10.18 -1.65
N THR A 31 -1.52 11.12 -0.79
CA THR A 31 -2.15 11.36 0.50
C THR A 31 -2.39 12.86 0.76
N GLY A 32 -3.11 13.16 1.82
CA GLY A 32 -3.34 14.50 2.33
C GLY A 32 -3.94 14.45 3.73
N THR A 33 -4.35 15.61 4.25
CA THR A 33 -4.89 15.76 5.62
C THR A 33 -6.12 14.91 5.93
N GLU A 34 -6.88 14.54 4.91
CA GLU A 34 -8.11 13.77 4.96
C GLU A 34 -7.87 12.24 4.98
N ASP A 35 -6.69 11.78 4.55
CA ASP A 35 -6.33 10.36 4.60
C ASP A 35 -5.69 10.01 5.94
N HIS A 36 -6.53 9.87 6.96
CA HIS A 36 -6.09 9.46 8.29
C HIS A 36 -5.47 8.04 8.33
N GLY A 37 -5.76 7.21 7.32
CA GLY A 37 -5.20 5.87 7.20
C GLY A 37 -3.79 5.86 6.59
N LEU A 38 -3.39 6.94 5.92
CA LEU A 38 -2.13 7.07 5.19
C LEU A 38 -1.92 5.90 4.22
N HIS A 39 -2.81 5.77 3.22
CA HIS A 39 -2.77 4.80 2.14
C HIS A 39 -1.62 5.10 1.17
N THR A 40 -0.40 4.98 1.68
CA THR A 40 0.83 5.55 1.10
C THR A 40 1.81 4.48 0.66
N VAL A 41 1.58 3.20 1.00
CA VAL A 41 2.46 2.08 0.63
C VAL A 41 1.89 1.33 -0.56
N CYS A 42 2.57 1.40 -1.71
CA CYS A 42 2.19 0.58 -2.86
C CYS A 42 2.74 -0.84 -2.69
N ALA A 43 1.84 -1.80 -2.49
CA ALA A 43 2.22 -3.20 -2.27
C ALA A 43 1.56 -4.14 -3.28
N ARG A 44 2.23 -5.26 -3.57
CA ARG A 44 1.64 -6.39 -4.31
C ARG A 44 1.02 -7.37 -3.32
N MET A 45 -0.28 -7.56 -3.39
CA MET A 45 -0.99 -8.46 -2.49
C MET A 45 -0.47 -9.89 -2.61
N THR A 46 -0.29 -10.55 -1.47
CA THR A 46 0.02 -11.98 -1.37
C THR A 46 -1.14 -12.69 -0.66
N SER A 47 -1.28 -14.00 -0.85
CA SER A 47 -2.29 -14.79 -0.14
C SER A 47 -2.13 -14.65 1.38
N ASP A 48 -0.90 -14.75 1.86
CA ASP A 48 -0.57 -14.75 3.28
C ASP A 48 -0.87 -13.38 3.91
N PHE A 49 -0.55 -12.29 3.20
CA PHE A 49 -0.90 -10.94 3.64
C PHE A 49 -2.42 -10.73 3.70
N LEU A 50 -3.17 -11.18 2.68
CA LEU A 50 -4.62 -11.00 2.64
C LEU A 50 -5.31 -11.76 3.79
N GLU A 51 -4.89 -12.99 4.07
CA GLU A 51 -5.39 -13.77 5.20
C GLU A 51 -5.01 -13.13 6.54
N PHE A 52 -3.74 -12.71 6.69
CA PHE A 52 -3.26 -12.00 7.87
C PHE A 52 -4.06 -10.72 8.11
N SER A 53 -4.17 -9.85 7.10
CA SER A 53 -4.87 -8.56 7.16
C SER A 53 -6.33 -8.77 7.57
N LYS A 54 -7.01 -9.77 6.98
CA LYS A 54 -8.38 -10.14 7.36
C LYS A 54 -8.48 -10.57 8.82
N SER A 55 -7.54 -11.38 9.33
CA SER A 55 -7.51 -11.79 10.74
C SER A 55 -7.26 -10.63 11.71
N ARG A 56 -6.63 -9.54 11.24
CA ARG A 56 -6.43 -8.27 11.96
C ARG A 56 -7.57 -7.26 11.79
N GLY A 57 -8.70 -7.69 11.21
CA GLY A 57 -9.89 -6.87 11.01
C GLY A 57 -9.81 -5.90 9.83
N ASN A 58 -8.84 -6.07 8.93
CA ASN A 58 -8.72 -5.33 7.68
C ASN A 58 -8.94 -6.27 6.49
N ASP A 59 -10.19 -6.65 6.25
CA ASP A 59 -10.54 -7.57 5.17
C ASP A 59 -10.51 -6.86 3.81
N LEU A 60 -9.41 -7.05 3.09
CA LEU A 60 -9.23 -6.55 1.72
C LEU A 60 -9.61 -7.59 0.65
N SER A 61 -10.05 -8.78 1.05
CA SER A 61 -10.30 -9.91 0.14
C SER A 61 -11.78 -10.10 -0.20
N THR A 62 -12.67 -9.77 0.74
CA THR A 62 -14.12 -9.92 0.53
C THR A 62 -14.67 -8.76 -0.29
N SER A 63 -15.37 -9.07 -1.39
CA SER A 63 -16.10 -8.09 -2.20
C SER A 63 -17.12 -7.32 -1.35
N ARG A 64 -17.16 -6.01 -1.57
CA ARG A 64 -18.12 -5.05 -1.00
C ARG A 64 -18.70 -4.19 -2.15
N PRO A 65 -19.66 -4.73 -2.93
CA PRO A 65 -20.26 -4.02 -4.05
C PRO A 65 -20.91 -2.69 -3.64
N GLU A 66 -21.40 -2.60 -2.41
CA GLU A 66 -21.95 -1.38 -1.83
C GLU A 66 -20.96 -0.20 -1.78
N PHE A 67 -19.65 -0.49 -1.83
CA PHE A 67 -18.57 0.49 -1.91
C PHE A 67 -17.81 0.46 -3.24
N GLY A 68 -18.29 -0.31 -4.23
CA GLY A 68 -17.60 -0.49 -5.51
C GLY A 68 -16.24 -1.17 -5.37
N PHE A 69 -16.07 -2.05 -4.38
CA PHE A 69 -14.82 -2.76 -4.11
C PHE A 69 -15.01 -4.26 -4.35
N ASP A 70 -14.34 -4.82 -5.36
CA ASP A 70 -14.53 -6.23 -5.74
C ASP A 70 -13.75 -7.22 -4.85
N GLY A 71 -12.92 -6.71 -3.95
CA GLY A 71 -11.97 -7.51 -3.18
C GLY A 71 -10.68 -7.76 -3.97
N LEU A 72 -9.56 -7.74 -3.27
CA LEU A 72 -8.23 -7.94 -3.84
C LEU A 72 -7.86 -9.42 -3.88
N LYS A 73 -7.01 -9.75 -4.84
CA LYS A 73 -6.44 -11.08 -5.06
C LYS A 73 -4.92 -11.02 -5.01
N PRO A 74 -4.24 -12.16 -4.77
CA PRO A 74 -2.79 -12.22 -4.91
C PRO A 74 -2.35 -11.72 -6.30
N GLY A 75 -1.35 -10.84 -6.32
CA GLY A 75 -0.86 -10.18 -7.53
C GLY A 75 -1.38 -8.76 -7.75
N ASP A 76 -2.54 -8.39 -7.18
CA ASP A 76 -3.07 -7.03 -7.30
C ASP A 76 -2.12 -6.01 -6.63
N ARG A 77 -1.96 -4.84 -7.25
CA ARG A 77 -1.27 -3.71 -6.63
C ARG A 77 -2.26 -2.81 -5.91
N TRP A 78 -1.96 -2.48 -4.65
CA TRP A 78 -2.84 -1.65 -3.85
C TRP A 78 -2.08 -0.74 -2.88
N CYS A 79 -2.59 0.47 -2.70
CA CYS A 79 -2.11 1.41 -1.70
C CYS A 79 -2.64 1.04 -0.32
N LEU A 80 -1.76 0.48 0.51
CA LEU A 80 -2.06 0.11 1.89
C LEU A 80 -1.82 1.27 2.85
N CYS A 81 -2.60 1.29 3.93
CA CYS A 81 -2.28 2.10 5.11
C CYS A 81 -0.88 1.74 5.60
N ALA A 82 -0.01 2.73 5.81
CA ALA A 82 1.36 2.50 6.27
C ALA A 82 1.41 1.69 7.59
N ALA A 83 0.52 1.99 8.54
CA ALA A 83 0.42 1.24 9.79
C ALA A 83 0.06 -0.24 9.59
N ARG A 84 -0.75 -0.58 8.57
CA ARG A 84 -1.14 -1.97 8.28
C ARG A 84 -0.03 -2.74 7.60
N TRP A 85 0.76 -2.08 6.74
CA TRP A 85 1.95 -2.71 6.20
C TRP A 85 3.00 -2.96 7.31
N GLN A 86 3.21 -2.01 8.21
CA GLN A 86 4.13 -2.15 9.36
C GLN A 86 3.71 -3.30 10.29
N GLU A 87 2.41 -3.40 10.61
CA GLU A 87 1.85 -4.51 11.42
C GLU A 87 2.13 -5.88 10.77
N ALA A 88 1.99 -5.96 9.44
CA ALA A 88 2.30 -7.18 8.68
C ALA A 88 3.81 -7.47 8.68
N PHE A 89 4.66 -6.46 8.53
CA PHE A 89 6.12 -6.61 8.59
C PHE A 89 6.59 -7.18 9.93
N GLU A 90 6.11 -6.61 11.04
CA GLU A 90 6.42 -7.08 12.40
C GLU A 90 5.92 -8.52 12.66
N SER A 91 4.89 -8.94 11.94
CA SER A 91 4.33 -10.30 12.02
C SER A 91 4.96 -11.27 11.02
N GLY A 92 5.94 -10.84 10.20
CA GLY A 92 6.55 -11.66 9.15
C GLY A 92 5.64 -11.95 7.95
N MET A 93 4.59 -11.15 7.76
CA MET A 93 3.53 -11.31 6.74
C MET A 93 3.48 -10.13 5.76
N ALA A 94 4.51 -9.28 5.73
CA ALA A 94 4.53 -8.11 4.85
C ALA A 94 4.55 -8.52 3.36
N PRO A 95 3.68 -7.91 2.54
CA PRO A 95 3.71 -8.09 1.09
C PRO A 95 4.87 -7.31 0.46
N ASP A 96 5.24 -7.69 -0.77
CA ASP A 96 6.22 -6.97 -1.59
C ASP A 96 5.81 -5.51 -1.81
N VAL A 97 6.79 -4.61 -1.86
CA VAL A 97 6.60 -3.16 -2.00
C VAL A 97 7.24 -2.64 -3.27
N PHE A 98 6.62 -1.61 -3.86
CA PHE A 98 7.19 -0.83 -4.93
C PHE A 98 7.63 0.53 -4.38
N LEU A 99 8.93 0.73 -4.22
CA LEU A 99 9.47 1.96 -3.62
C LEU A 99 9.16 3.18 -4.48
N GLU A 100 9.23 3.06 -5.80
CA GLU A 100 9.00 4.18 -6.71
C GLU A 100 7.53 4.66 -6.69
N SER A 101 6.61 3.80 -6.25
CA SER A 101 5.16 4.06 -6.11
C SER A 101 4.72 4.25 -4.65
N THR A 102 5.63 4.25 -3.68
CA THR A 102 5.34 4.42 -2.25
C THR A 102 5.67 5.83 -1.82
N HIS A 103 4.70 6.55 -1.25
CA HIS A 103 4.80 7.98 -0.96
C HIS A 103 5.76 8.26 0.21
N GLN A 104 6.55 9.33 0.14
CA GLN A 104 7.60 9.66 1.13
C GLN A 104 7.09 9.79 2.58
N VAL A 105 5.84 10.21 2.76
CA VAL A 105 5.18 10.32 4.09
C VAL A 105 5.16 8.97 4.83
N THR A 106 5.21 7.85 4.11
CA THR A 106 5.38 6.50 4.67
C THR A 106 6.54 6.44 5.66
N LEU A 107 7.63 7.18 5.42
CA LEU A 107 8.85 7.18 6.25
C LEU A 107 8.64 7.77 7.64
N LYS A 108 7.50 8.40 7.92
CA LYS A 108 7.10 8.80 9.28
C LYS A 108 6.67 7.62 10.15
N ILE A 109 6.36 6.47 9.52
CA ILE A 109 5.82 5.27 10.18
C ILE A 109 6.73 4.06 9.96
N ILE A 110 7.28 3.89 8.76
CA ILE A 110 8.08 2.73 8.38
C ILE A 110 9.50 3.17 8.05
N GLU A 111 10.50 2.50 8.64
CA GLU A 111 11.89 2.72 8.26
C GLU A 111 12.14 2.30 6.80
N LEU A 112 12.89 3.11 6.04
CA LEU A 112 13.21 2.81 4.64
C LEU A 112 13.86 1.42 4.48
N GLY A 113 14.72 1.03 5.42
CA GLY A 113 15.38 -0.28 5.40
C GLY A 113 14.41 -1.46 5.52
N ASN A 114 13.24 -1.30 6.14
CA ASN A 114 12.22 -2.35 6.20
C ASN A 114 11.49 -2.46 4.86
N LEU A 115 11.15 -1.33 4.23
CA LEU A 115 10.58 -1.33 2.87
C LEU A 115 11.54 -1.97 1.86
N GLN A 116 12.84 -1.64 1.94
CA GLN A 116 13.87 -2.17 1.03
C GLN A 116 14.01 -3.69 1.10
N LYS A 117 13.80 -4.31 2.26
CA LYS A 117 13.83 -5.78 2.40
C LYS A 117 12.74 -6.50 1.59
N HIS A 118 11.68 -5.78 1.23
CA HIS A 118 10.53 -6.29 0.47
C HIS A 118 10.39 -5.60 -0.90
N ALA A 119 11.37 -4.80 -1.32
CA ALA A 119 11.30 -4.05 -2.57
C ALA A 119 11.44 -4.99 -3.79
N VAL A 120 10.64 -4.74 -4.83
CA VAL A 120 10.66 -5.53 -6.08
C VAL A 120 10.88 -4.70 -7.35
N ASP A 121 11.11 -3.40 -7.23
CA ASP A 121 11.23 -2.44 -8.34
C ASP A 121 12.56 -1.67 -8.40
N VAL A 122 13.47 -1.93 -7.45
CA VAL A 122 14.83 -1.36 -7.43
C VAL A 122 15.84 -2.47 -7.17
N ASN A 123 16.81 -2.60 -8.08
CA ASN A 123 17.93 -3.55 -8.02
C ASN A 123 19.24 -2.84 -7.72
#